data_AF-A0A9D5VVR7-F1
#
_entry.id   AF-A0A9D5VVR7-F1
#
_cell.length_a   1.000
_cell.length_b   1.000
_cell.length_c   1.000
_cell.angle_alpha   90.00
_cell.angle_beta   90.00
_cell.angle_gamma   90.00
#
_symmetry.space_group_name_H-M   'P 1'
#
loop_
_entity.id
_entity.type
_entity.pdbx_description
1 polymer ?
#
loop_
_entity_poly.entity_id
_entity_poly.type
_entity_poly.pdbx_seq_one_letter_code
_entity_poly.pdbx_strand_id
1 'polypeptide(L)'
;MSVEIEILEYLSKKKPAFKYKGVRIGFFGLPDFKYYKYQTLANKCSILRHKGFIKEGYNGEYFITGNGRIFLEKQKNILKKFETNKDKNSPKDLLIVYDIEEGRKKERDWFRWHLKKFHFIMIQRSVWVGPFPLPKEFSNYLKEIKLGDNLKTFKLAKGYIKK
;
A
#
# COMPACT_ATOMS: atom_id res chain seq x y z
N MET A 1 1.40 -6.21 0.34
CA MET A 1 0.28 -5.72 -0.48
C MET A 1 -0.92 -6.61 -0.16
N SER A 2 -2.18 -6.21 -0.36
CA SER A 2 -3.30 -7.16 -0.14
C SER A 2 -3.27 -8.24 -1.22
N VAL A 3 -3.48 -9.50 -0.88
CA VAL A 3 -3.57 -10.63 -1.84
C VAL A 3 -4.56 -10.33 -2.97
N GLU A 4 -5.64 -9.62 -2.66
CA GLU A 4 -6.66 -9.19 -3.63
C GLU A 4 -6.08 -8.24 -4.69
N ILE A 5 -5.22 -7.31 -4.28
CA ILE A 5 -4.56 -6.35 -5.17
C ILE A 5 -3.54 -7.09 -6.03
N GLU A 6 -2.78 -8.02 -5.46
CA GLU A 6 -1.81 -8.84 -6.20
C GLU A 6 -2.49 -9.67 -7.29
N ILE A 7 -3.65 -10.27 -7.00
CA ILE A 7 -4.47 -11.00 -7.98
C ILE A 7 -4.94 -10.06 -9.10
N LEU A 8 -5.51 -8.91 -8.76
CA LEU A 8 -6.01 -7.96 -9.77
C LEU A 8 -4.87 -7.36 -10.62
N GLU A 9 -3.72 -7.06 -10.03
CA GLU A 9 -2.54 -6.57 -10.75
C GLU A 9 -2.01 -7.63 -11.72
N TYR A 10 -1.96 -8.88 -11.31
CA TYR A 10 -1.56 -9.98 -12.17
C TYR A 10 -2.52 -10.10 -13.37
N LEU A 11 -3.83 -10.14 -13.13
CA LEU A 11 -4.84 -10.25 -14.19
C LEU A 11 -4.83 -9.04 -15.13
N SER A 12 -4.48 -7.85 -14.62
CA SER A 12 -4.32 -6.64 -15.43
C SER A 12 -3.14 -6.72 -16.40
N LYS A 13 -2.07 -7.47 -16.08
CA LYS A 13 -0.88 -7.62 -16.93
C LYS A 13 -1.10 -8.56 -18.12
N LYS A 14 -2.28 -9.20 -18.23
CA LYS A 14 -2.62 -10.19 -19.28
C LYS A 14 -1.54 -11.26 -19.48
N LYS A 15 -0.91 -11.72 -18.39
CA LYS A 15 0.06 -12.83 -18.50
C LYS A 15 -0.68 -14.10 -18.97
N PRO A 16 -0.12 -14.87 -19.90
CA PRO A 16 -0.72 -16.13 -20.34
C PRO A 16 -0.76 -17.13 -19.18
N ALA A 17 -1.88 -17.84 -19.03
CA ALA A 17 -1.99 -18.91 -18.05
C ALA A 17 -1.04 -20.06 -18.44
N PHE A 18 -0.13 -20.44 -17.54
CA PHE A 18 0.83 -21.50 -17.82
C PHE A 18 0.13 -22.86 -17.80
N LYS A 19 0.26 -23.60 -18.91
CA LYS A 19 -0.27 -24.96 -19.09
C LYS A 19 0.90 -25.91 -19.37
N TYR A 20 0.95 -27.05 -18.69
CA TYR A 20 1.86 -28.15 -18.96
C TYR A 20 1.04 -29.38 -19.32
N LYS A 21 1.27 -29.95 -20.52
CA LYS A 21 0.51 -31.10 -21.05
C LYS A 21 -1.02 -30.90 -20.95
N GLY A 22 -1.51 -29.71 -21.27
CA GLY A 22 -2.93 -29.35 -21.17
C GLY A 22 -3.45 -29.06 -19.75
N VAL A 23 -2.67 -29.35 -18.71
CA VAL A 23 -3.00 -29.09 -17.30
C VAL A 23 -2.47 -27.73 -16.87
N ARG A 24 -3.28 -26.95 -16.15
CA ARG A 24 -2.86 -25.65 -15.60
C ARG A 24 -1.86 -25.83 -14.47
N ILE A 25 -0.80 -25.02 -14.47
CA ILE A 25 0.23 -25.07 -13.43
C ILE A 25 -0.10 -24.06 -12.32
N GLY A 26 -0.20 -24.54 -11.07
CA GLY A 26 -0.49 -23.70 -9.91
C GLY A 26 -1.96 -23.27 -9.80
N PHE A 27 -2.24 -22.19 -9.06
CA PHE A 27 -3.59 -21.66 -8.89
C PHE A 27 -4.06 -21.02 -10.21
N PHE A 28 -5.01 -21.60 -10.94
CA PHE A 28 -5.52 -21.10 -12.24
C PHE A 28 -4.49 -20.90 -13.38
N GLY A 29 -3.31 -21.54 -13.33
CA GLY A 29 -2.22 -21.23 -14.27
C GLY A 29 -1.39 -20.02 -13.86
N LEU A 30 -1.49 -19.59 -12.59
CA LEU A 30 -0.81 -18.43 -11.99
C LEU A 30 0.42 -18.91 -11.17
N PRO A 31 1.62 -19.02 -11.77
CA PRO A 31 2.81 -19.54 -11.10
C PRO A 31 3.39 -18.61 -10.02
N ASP A 32 2.97 -17.34 -9.98
CA ASP A 32 3.55 -16.31 -9.11
C ASP A 32 3.03 -16.38 -7.65
N PHE A 33 1.98 -17.15 -7.36
CA PHE A 33 1.34 -17.23 -6.02
C PHE A 33 1.81 -18.42 -5.16
N LYS A 34 2.98 -18.99 -5.43
CA LYS A 34 3.49 -20.19 -4.70
C LYS A 34 3.59 -20.04 -3.18
N TYR A 35 3.70 -18.80 -2.68
CA TYR A 35 3.83 -18.49 -1.26
C TYR A 35 2.49 -18.49 -0.49
N TYR A 36 1.35 -18.49 -1.18
CA TYR A 36 0.03 -18.49 -0.54
C TYR A 36 -0.61 -19.87 -0.58
N LYS A 37 -1.31 -20.23 0.50
CA LYS A 37 -2.15 -21.44 0.52
C LYS A 37 -3.25 -21.33 -0.53
N TYR A 38 -3.50 -22.42 -1.26
CA TYR A 38 -4.53 -22.51 -2.31
C TYR A 38 -5.90 -22.03 -1.81
N GLN A 39 -6.31 -22.47 -0.62
CA GLN A 39 -7.62 -22.11 -0.03
C GLN A 39 -7.77 -20.60 0.14
N THR A 40 -6.71 -19.91 0.57
CA THR A 40 -6.72 -18.46 0.73
C THR A 40 -6.96 -17.78 -0.61
N LEU A 41 -6.23 -18.21 -1.65
CA LEU A 41 -6.38 -17.66 -3.00
C LEU A 41 -7.78 -17.92 -3.57
N ALA A 42 -8.29 -19.15 -3.43
CA ALA A 42 -9.62 -19.54 -3.88
C ALA A 42 -10.73 -18.69 -3.23
N ASN A 43 -10.67 -18.54 -1.90
CA ASN A 43 -11.61 -17.71 -1.16
C ASN A 43 -11.55 -16.25 -1.62
N LYS A 44 -10.35 -15.69 -1.84
CA LYS A 44 -10.19 -14.31 -2.34
C LYS A 44 -10.72 -14.13 -3.75
N CYS A 45 -10.48 -15.08 -4.66
CA CYS A 45 -11.04 -15.05 -6.00
C CYS A 45 -12.57 -15.12 -5.98
N SER A 46 -13.15 -15.98 -5.14
CA SER A 46 -14.61 -16.05 -4.98
C SER A 46 -15.20 -14.70 -4.54
N ILE A 47 -14.58 -14.05 -3.55
CA ILE A 47 -14.97 -12.71 -3.09
C ILE A 47 -14.87 -11.67 -4.22
N LEU A 48 -13.76 -11.67 -4.97
CA LEU A 48 -13.55 -10.75 -6.09
C LEU A 48 -14.56 -10.97 -7.22
N ARG A 49 -14.96 -12.22 -7.47
CA ARG A 49 -16.00 -12.57 -8.44
C ARG A 49 -17.37 -12.07 -7.98
N HIS A 50 -17.75 -12.34 -6.73
CA HIS A 50 -19.02 -11.88 -6.17
C HIS A 50 -19.12 -10.35 -6.17
N LYS A 51 -18.00 -9.65 -5.97
CA LYS A 51 -17.91 -8.17 -6.09
C LYS A 51 -17.91 -7.66 -7.53
N GLY A 52 -17.88 -8.53 -8.52
CA GLY A 52 -17.89 -8.17 -9.94
C GLY A 52 -16.56 -7.58 -10.45
N PHE A 53 -15.45 -7.78 -9.73
CA PHE A 53 -14.13 -7.28 -10.14
C PHE A 53 -13.40 -8.23 -11.10
N ILE A 54 -13.74 -9.52 -11.06
CA ILE A 54 -13.23 -10.53 -11.99
C ILE A 54 -14.39 -11.34 -12.57
N LYS A 55 -14.22 -11.80 -13.81
CA LYS A 55 -15.13 -12.74 -14.49
C LYS A 55 -14.36 -13.96 -14.95
N GLU A 56 -15.04 -15.09 -15.01
CA GLU A 56 -14.51 -16.31 -15.62
C GLU A 56 -15.05 -16.44 -17.04
N GLY A 57 -14.15 -16.69 -17.99
CA GLY A 57 -14.50 -17.04 -19.36
C GLY A 57 -14.76 -18.54 -19.51
N TYR A 58 -15.20 -18.93 -20.69
CA TYR A 58 -15.63 -20.30 -21.02
C TYR A 58 -14.58 -21.37 -20.75
N ASN A 59 -13.30 -21.03 -20.87
CA ASN A 59 -12.20 -21.96 -20.65
C ASN A 59 -11.78 -22.03 -19.17
N GLY A 60 -12.51 -21.41 -18.24
CA GLY A 60 -12.13 -21.28 -16.83
C GLY A 60 -11.04 -20.23 -16.56
N GLU A 61 -10.79 -19.34 -17.51
CA GLU A 61 -9.78 -18.27 -17.41
C GLU A 61 -10.40 -17.05 -16.74
N TYR A 62 -9.66 -16.38 -15.86
CA TYR A 62 -10.14 -15.20 -15.16
C TYR A 62 -9.71 -13.92 -15.88
N PHE A 63 -10.65 -13.00 -16.03
CA PHE A 63 -10.45 -11.68 -16.63
C PHE A 63 -10.85 -10.61 -15.63
N ILE A 64 -10.05 -9.56 -15.54
CA ILE A 64 -10.41 -8.37 -14.77
C ILE A 64 -11.52 -7.60 -15.52
N THR A 65 -12.57 -7.20 -14.81
CA THR A 65 -13.65 -6.38 -15.37
C THR A 65 -13.27 -4.91 -15.40
N GLY A 66 -14.06 -4.07 -16.09
CA GLY A 66 -13.92 -2.61 -16.01
C GLY A 66 -13.99 -2.10 -14.57
N ASN A 67 -14.94 -2.61 -13.78
CA ASN A 67 -15.07 -2.29 -12.36
C ASN A 67 -13.84 -2.73 -11.54
N GLY A 68 -13.27 -3.90 -11.87
CA GLY A 68 -12.03 -4.37 -11.24
C GLY A 68 -10.84 -3.47 -11.56
N ARG A 69 -10.73 -2.95 -12.79
CA ARG A 69 -9.71 -1.96 -13.17
C ARG A 69 -9.91 -0.63 -12.47
N ILE A 70 -11.13 -0.10 -12.44
CA ILE A 70 -11.45 1.13 -11.70
C ILE A 70 -11.13 0.96 -10.21
N PHE A 71 -11.46 -0.20 -9.63
CA PHE A 71 -11.10 -0.52 -8.25
C PHE A 71 -9.58 -0.55 -8.07
N LEU A 72 -8.85 -1.21 -8.97
CA LEU A 72 -7.38 -1.27 -8.94
C LEU A 72 -6.76 0.12 -9.04
N GLU A 73 -7.24 0.96 -9.96
CA GLU A 73 -6.78 2.35 -10.13
C GLU A 73 -7.13 3.19 -8.91
N LYS A 74 -8.35 3.07 -8.38
CA LYS A 74 -8.71 3.71 -7.11
C LYS A 74 -7.77 3.25 -6.00
N GLN A 75 -7.48 1.97 -5.84
CA GLN A 75 -6.53 1.49 -4.83
C GLN A 75 -5.10 2.02 -5.04
N LYS A 76 -4.66 2.17 -6.29
CA LYS A 76 -3.36 2.77 -6.62
C LYS A 76 -3.32 4.28 -6.35
N ASN A 77 -4.44 4.97 -6.57
CA ASN A 77 -4.58 6.42 -6.44
C ASN A 77 -5.14 6.86 -5.09
N ILE A 78 -5.49 5.93 -4.20
CA ILE A 78 -6.21 6.22 -2.96
C ILE A 78 -5.43 7.19 -2.08
N LEU A 79 -4.08 7.18 -2.16
CA LEU A 79 -3.27 8.14 -1.44
C LEU A 79 -2.08 8.62 -2.29
N LYS A 80 -1.93 9.95 -2.40
CA LYS A 80 -0.88 10.60 -3.19
C LYS A 80 0.50 10.09 -2.73
N LYS A 81 1.43 9.95 -3.67
CA LYS A 81 2.83 9.67 -3.37
C LYS A 81 3.60 10.97 -3.42
N PHE A 82 4.35 11.24 -2.38
CA PHE A 82 5.21 12.41 -2.30
C PHE A 82 6.67 11.97 -2.43
N GLU A 83 7.47 12.84 -3.04
CA GLU A 83 8.91 12.68 -3.11
C GLU A 83 9.58 13.61 -2.11
N THR A 84 10.79 13.24 -1.72
CA THR A 84 11.64 14.09 -0.89
C THR A 84 13.03 14.07 -1.46
N ASN A 85 13.68 15.23 -1.43
CA ASN A 85 15.08 15.38 -1.81
C ASN A 85 16.01 15.27 -0.58
N LYS A 86 15.48 14.73 0.54
CA LYS A 86 16.23 14.62 1.79
C LYS A 86 17.09 13.38 1.79
N ASP A 87 18.36 13.55 2.09
CA ASP A 87 19.28 12.45 2.30
C ASP A 87 19.07 11.76 3.65
N LYS A 88 19.42 10.47 3.70
CA LYS A 88 19.42 9.65 4.92
C LYS A 88 20.26 10.23 6.07
N ASN A 89 21.30 11.00 5.72
CA ASN A 89 22.22 11.65 6.65
C ASN A 89 21.72 13.01 7.16
N SER A 90 20.55 13.46 6.71
CA SER A 90 19.96 14.71 7.19
C SER A 90 19.76 14.68 8.72
N PRO A 91 19.94 15.83 9.40
CA PRO A 91 19.75 15.93 10.84
C PRO A 91 18.29 15.67 11.21
N LYS A 92 18.07 14.92 12.28
CA LYS A 92 16.75 14.39 12.67
C LYS A 92 16.15 15.30 13.73
N ASP A 93 15.70 16.46 13.27
CA ASP A 93 15.31 17.58 14.14
C ASP A 93 13.79 17.75 14.25
N LEU A 94 12.98 16.90 13.60
CA LEU A 94 11.53 16.96 13.67
C LEU A 94 10.98 15.71 14.36
N LEU A 95 10.29 15.91 15.47
CA LEU A 95 9.48 14.90 16.13
C LEU A 95 8.03 15.02 15.67
N ILE A 96 7.44 13.89 15.29
CA ILE A 96 6.04 13.77 14.89
C ILE A 96 5.37 12.79 15.84
N VAL A 97 4.32 13.25 16.50
CA VAL A 97 3.42 12.44 17.32
C VAL A 97 2.05 12.47 16.66
N TYR A 98 1.41 11.31 16.50
CA TYR A 98 0.06 11.26 15.94
C TYR A 98 -0.83 10.31 16.72
N ASP A 99 -2.14 10.55 16.66
CA ASP A 99 -3.13 9.61 17.14
C ASP A 99 -4.17 9.30 16.06
N ILE A 100 -4.02 8.15 15.40
CA ILE A 100 -4.88 7.75 14.28
C ILE A 100 -5.66 6.50 14.67
N GLU A 101 -6.97 6.68 14.79
CA GLU A 101 -7.97 5.66 15.12
C GLU A 101 -7.85 4.39 14.25
N GLU A 102 -8.29 3.26 14.78
CA GLU A 102 -8.22 1.98 14.09
C GLU A 102 -9.09 1.89 12.83
N GLY A 103 -10.19 2.63 12.78
CA GLY A 103 -11.04 2.74 11.60
C GLY A 103 -10.31 3.30 10.37
N ARG A 104 -9.22 4.05 10.59
CA ARG A 104 -8.37 4.66 9.54
C ARG A 104 -7.03 3.94 9.37
N LYS A 105 -7.07 2.60 9.38
CA LYS A 105 -5.86 1.76 9.26
C LYS A 105 -5.07 2.03 7.97
N LYS A 106 -5.76 2.29 6.86
CA LYS A 106 -5.12 2.49 5.54
C LYS A 106 -4.32 3.80 5.51
N GLU A 107 -4.91 4.87 6.00
CA GLU A 107 -4.32 6.21 6.12
C GLU A 107 -3.09 6.14 7.04
N ARG A 108 -3.22 5.44 8.16
CA ARG A 108 -2.13 5.22 9.10
C ARG A 108 -0.96 4.45 8.48
N ASP A 109 -1.23 3.37 7.76
CA ASP A 109 -0.20 2.56 7.13
C ASP A 109 0.49 3.32 5.98
N TRP A 110 -0.27 4.10 5.21
CA TRP A 110 0.27 5.01 4.19
C TRP A 110 1.11 6.14 4.77
N PHE A 111 0.68 6.74 5.88
CA PHE A 111 1.41 7.79 6.56
C PHE A 111 2.76 7.25 7.06
N ARG A 112 2.75 6.07 7.68
CA ARG A 112 3.98 5.37 8.11
C ARG A 112 4.90 5.05 6.93
N TRP A 113 4.34 4.63 5.79
CA TRP A 113 5.12 4.36 4.58
C TRP A 113 5.80 5.63 4.08
N HIS A 114 5.09 6.78 4.06
CA HIS A 114 5.67 8.08 3.70
C HIS A 114 6.76 8.52 4.67
N LEU A 115 6.54 8.40 5.98
CA LEU A 115 7.55 8.73 6.98
C LEU A 115 8.84 7.91 6.79
N LYS A 116 8.72 6.61 6.53
CA LYS A 116 9.89 5.77 6.20
C LYS A 116 10.59 6.24 4.93
N LYS A 117 9.83 6.61 3.90
CA LYS A 117 10.38 7.16 2.65
C LYS A 117 11.12 8.48 2.88
N PHE A 118 10.66 9.27 3.85
CA PHE A 118 11.29 10.52 4.26
C PHE A 118 12.42 10.35 5.28
N HIS A 119 12.92 9.13 5.46
CA HIS A 119 14.00 8.80 6.39
C HIS A 119 13.68 9.12 7.86
N PHE A 120 12.40 9.11 8.24
CA PHE A 120 12.00 9.14 9.64
C PHE A 120 12.25 7.78 10.27
N ILE A 121 12.62 7.82 11.54
CA ILE A 121 12.84 6.67 12.41
C ILE A 121 11.68 6.63 13.41
N MET A 122 11.07 5.45 13.56
CA MET A 122 10.10 5.22 14.62
C MET A 122 10.85 5.04 15.94
N ILE A 123 10.63 5.93 16.92
CA ILE A 123 11.17 5.79 18.27
C ILE A 123 10.21 4.95 19.13
N GLN A 124 8.91 5.22 19.00
CA GLN A 124 7.83 4.51 19.70
C GLN A 124 6.62 4.37 18.78
N ARG A 125 5.66 3.51 19.13
CA ARG A 125 4.37 3.46 18.44
C ARG A 125 3.76 4.85 18.37
N SER A 126 3.46 5.28 17.15
CA SER A 126 2.92 6.61 16.84
C SER A 126 3.83 7.82 17.10
N VAL A 127 5.11 7.59 17.38
CA VAL A 127 6.13 8.64 17.58
C VAL A 127 7.30 8.42 16.62
N TRP A 128 7.59 9.43 15.81
CA TRP A 128 8.59 9.38 14.74
C TRP A 128 9.51 10.58 14.79
N VAL A 129 10.78 10.38 14.48
CA VAL A 129 11.75 11.46 14.38
C VAL A 129 12.42 11.45 13.03
N GLY A 130 12.64 12.61 12.42
CA GLY A 130 13.23 12.68 11.09
C GLY A 130 13.62 14.08 10.68
N PRO A 131 14.03 14.23 9.41
CA PRO A 131 14.58 15.49 8.94
C PRO A 131 13.52 16.54 8.64
N PHE A 132 13.82 17.77 9.02
CA PHE A 132 13.07 18.97 8.64
C PHE A 132 13.71 19.64 7.41
N PRO A 133 12.96 20.36 6.55
CA PRO A 133 11.50 20.46 6.48
C PRO A 133 10.83 19.29 5.74
N LEU A 134 9.56 19.04 6.07
CA LEU A 134 8.68 18.16 5.31
C LEU A 134 8.28 18.84 3.98
N PRO A 135 8.06 18.07 2.90
CA PRO A 135 7.54 18.62 1.64
C PRO A 135 6.24 19.41 1.87
N LYS A 136 6.13 20.62 1.29
CA LYS A 136 4.94 21.48 1.46
C LYS A 136 3.67 20.77 0.97
N GLU A 137 3.76 20.07 -0.14
CA GLU A 137 2.66 19.29 -0.72
C GLU A 137 2.15 18.19 0.24
N PHE A 138 3.08 17.54 0.95
CA PHE A 138 2.73 16.53 1.95
C PHE A 138 1.95 17.15 3.11
N SER A 139 2.44 18.28 3.65
CA SER A 139 1.77 19.00 4.73
C SER A 139 0.38 19.50 4.31
N ASN A 140 0.22 19.98 3.07
CA ASN A 140 -1.07 20.40 2.54
C ASN A 140 -2.02 19.20 2.39
N TYR A 141 -1.53 18.08 1.88
CA TYR A 141 -2.33 16.88 1.74
C TYR A 141 -2.81 16.32 3.08
N LEU A 142 -1.97 16.35 4.13
CA LEU A 142 -2.37 15.97 5.49
C LEU A 142 -3.56 16.80 6.01
N LYS A 143 -3.64 18.08 5.62
CA LYS A 143 -4.79 18.94 5.92
C LYS A 143 -6.02 18.54 5.08
N GLU A 144 -5.85 18.26 3.79
CA GLU A 144 -6.93 17.80 2.90
C GLU A 144 -7.62 16.54 3.42
N ILE A 145 -6.84 15.55 3.90
CA ILE A 145 -7.36 14.29 4.42
C ILE A 145 -7.86 14.37 5.88
N LYS A 146 -7.90 15.56 6.49
CA LYS A 146 -8.26 15.80 7.89
C LYS A 146 -7.48 14.89 8.86
N LEU A 147 -6.20 14.67 8.58
CA LEU A 147 -5.28 13.93 9.45
C LEU A 147 -4.38 14.89 10.23
N GLY A 148 -4.26 16.14 9.76
CA GLY A 148 -3.48 17.20 10.40
C GLY A 148 -3.89 17.49 11.85
N ASP A 149 -5.17 17.43 12.16
CA ASP A 149 -5.69 17.74 13.51
C ASP A 149 -5.22 16.74 14.57
N ASN A 150 -4.97 15.50 14.14
CA ASN A 150 -4.49 14.42 14.98
C ASN A 150 -2.95 14.33 15.04
N LEU A 151 -2.25 15.30 14.43
CA LEU A 151 -0.80 15.33 14.33
C LEU A 151 -0.24 16.49 15.14
N LYS A 152 0.73 16.18 16.00
CA LYS A 152 1.54 17.17 16.70
C LYS A 152 2.97 17.07 16.20
N THR A 153 3.54 18.20 15.79
CA THR A 153 4.93 18.30 15.34
C THR A 153 5.72 19.17 16.31
N PHE A 154 6.92 18.71 16.67
CA PHE A 154 7.82 19.42 17.57
C PHE A 154 9.20 19.52 16.92
N LYS A 155 9.76 20.73 16.89
CA LYS A 155 11.14 20.94 16.45
C LYS A 155 12.07 20.65 17.64
N LEU A 156 13.01 19.75 17.45
CA LEU A 156 14.01 19.40 18.45
C LEU A 156 15.15 20.41 18.42
N ALA A 157 15.67 20.77 19.61
CA ALA A 157 16.81 21.67 19.74
C ALA A 157 18.13 20.99 19.33
N LYS A 158 18.22 19.67 19.51
CA LYS A 158 19.34 18.83 19.06
C LYS A 158 18.79 17.65 18.26
N GLY A 159 19.45 17.33 17.14
CA GLY A 159 19.06 16.21 16.29
C GLY A 159 19.13 14.89 17.03
N TYR A 160 18.15 14.02 16.77
CA TYR A 160 18.13 12.70 17.37
C TYR A 160 19.25 11.82 16.82
N ILE A 161 20.12 11.37 17.73
CA ILE A 161 21.17 10.40 17.46
C ILE A 161 20.68 9.06 18.00
N LYS A 162 20.54 8.08 17.10
CA LYS A 162 20.20 6.72 17.50
C LYS A 162 21.42 6.12 18.20
N LYS A 163 21.29 5.83 19.48
CA LYS A 163 22.26 5.04 20.25
C LYS A 163 22.24 3.57 19.79
#